data_AF-G0HUM0-F1
#
_entry.id   AF-G0HUM0-F1
#
_cell.length_a   1.000
_cell.length_b   1.000
_cell.length_c   1.000
_cell.angle_alpha   90.00
_cell.angle_beta   90.00
_cell.angle_gamma   90.00
#
_symmetry.space_group_name_H-M   'P 1'
#
loop_
_entity.id
_entity.type
_entity.pdbx_description
1 polymer ?
#
loop_
_entity_poly.entity_id
_entity_poly.type
_entity_poly.pdbx_seq_one_letter_code
_entity_poly.pdbx_strand_id
1 'polypeptide(L)' 'MGFVLGSIRPEDLEPELFGVIALPPTPFGVAIYGFVTIGIVLGVLLGLVVYVSERIDDAASS' A
#
# COMPACT_ATOMS: atom_id res chain seq x y z
N MET A 1 18.10 9.41 21.12
CA MET A 1 17.60 9.03 19.79
C MET A 1 16.08 8.86 19.72
N GLY A 2 15.40 8.28 20.73
CA GLY A 2 13.92 8.20 20.75
C GLY A 2 13.18 9.53 20.94
N PHE A 3 13.78 10.51 21.64
CA PHE A 3 13.23 11.87 21.76
C PHE A 3 13.20 12.62 20.41
N VAL A 4 14.25 12.46 19.60
CA VAL A 4 14.35 13.07 18.26
C VAL A 4 13.34 12.44 17.29
N LEU A 5 13.14 11.13 17.38
CA LEU A 5 12.12 10.41 16.61
C LEU A 5 10.69 10.70 17.10
N GLY A 6 10.49 10.99 18.39
CA GLY A 6 9.20 11.39 18.96
C GLY A 6 8.89 12.89 18.87
N SER A 7 9.89 13.73 18.58
CA SER A 7 9.75 15.16 18.30
C SER A 7 9.50 15.44 16.82
N ILE A 8 9.93 14.55 15.94
CA ILE A 8 9.36 14.42 14.59
C ILE A 8 8.04 13.67 14.77
N ARG A 9 7.09 14.30 15.46
CA ARG A 9 5.68 14.01 15.24
C ARG A 9 5.38 14.73 13.93
N PRO A 10 5.10 14.00 12.86
CA PRO A 10 4.76 14.65 11.61
C PRO A 10 3.28 15.00 11.73
N GLU A 11 3.03 16.07 12.48
CA GLU A 11 1.73 16.75 12.63
C GLU A 11 1.23 17.21 11.25
N ASP A 12 2.18 17.34 10.30
CA ASP A 12 2.00 17.64 8.89
C ASP A 12 2.26 16.42 7.98
N LEU A 13 2.01 15.17 8.41
CA LEU A 13 1.77 14.14 7.39
C LEU A 13 0.44 14.47 6.75
N GLU A 14 0.50 14.95 5.52
CA GLU A 14 -0.63 15.01 4.61
C GLU A 14 -0.65 13.68 3.82
N PRO A 15 -1.26 12.60 4.35
CA PRO A 15 -1.28 11.32 3.65
C PRO A 15 -2.11 11.47 2.37
N GLU A 16 -1.45 11.44 1.22
CA GLU A 16 -2.12 11.40 -0.08
C GLU A 16 -2.17 9.98 -0.61
N LEU A 17 -3.35 9.39 -0.72
CA LEU A 17 -3.53 8.15 -1.46
C LEU A 17 -3.22 8.41 -2.94
N PHE A 18 -2.19 7.72 -3.44
CA PHE A 18 -1.74 7.77 -4.84
C PHE A 18 -1.34 9.17 -5.35
N GLY A 19 -1.10 10.14 -4.45
CA GLY A 19 -0.78 11.53 -4.83
C GLY A 19 -1.96 12.33 -5.39
N VAL A 20 -3.20 11.85 -5.19
CA VAL A 20 -4.42 12.48 -5.75
C VAL A 20 -5.51 12.65 -4.70
N ILE A 21 -5.62 11.75 -3.73
CA ILE A 21 -6.66 11.81 -2.71
C ILE A 21 -6.01 12.16 -1.36
N ALA A 22 -6.15 13.41 -0.95
CA ALA A 22 -5.71 13.86 0.38
C ALA A 22 -6.58 13.23 1.47
N LEU A 23 -5.96 12.49 2.38
CA LEU A 23 -6.62 11.99 3.59
C LEU A 23 -6.41 12.97 4.73
N PRO A 24 -7.39 13.12 5.64
CA PRO A 24 -7.25 13.95 6.82
C PRO A 24 -5.99 13.54 7.60
N PRO A 25 -5.17 14.50 8.10
CA PRO A 25 -3.95 14.25 8.88
C PRO A 25 -4.32 13.78 10.31
N THR A 26 -5.08 12.69 10.36
CA THR A 26 -5.60 12.03 11.55
C THR A 26 -5.00 10.63 11.61
N PRO A 27 -4.89 10.02 12.81
CA PRO A 27 -4.41 8.65 12.94
C PRO A 27 -5.18 7.66 12.05
N PHE A 28 -6.48 7.91 11.83
CA PHE A 28 -7.33 7.11 10.96
C PHE A 28 -6.98 7.28 9.48
N GLY A 29 -6.67 8.50 9.04
CA GLY A 29 -6.21 8.77 7.67
C GLY A 29 -4.91 8.05 7.33
N VAL A 30 -3.94 8.08 8.26
CA VAL A 30 -2.66 7.36 8.09
C VAL A 30 -2.87 5.84 8.06
N ALA A 31 -3.78 5.31 8.90
CA ALA A 31 -4.11 3.89 8.91
C ALA A 31 -4.73 3.42 7.58
N ILE A 32 -5.69 4.19 7.02
CA ILE A 32 -6.28 3.88 5.71
C ILE A 32 -5.22 3.97 4.61
N TYR A 33 -4.38 5.01 4.62
CA TYR A 33 -3.28 5.15 3.67
C TYR A 33 -2.38 3.91 3.63
N GLY A 34 -1.92 3.45 4.81
CA GLY A 34 -1.09 2.25 4.92
C GLY A 34 -1.83 0.98 4.46
N PHE A 35 -3.07 0.80 4.90
CA PHE A 35 -3.88 -0.37 4.55
C PHE A 35 -4.12 -0.50 3.05
N VAL A 36 -4.52 0.60 2.41
CA VAL A 36 -4.79 0.64 0.96
C VAL A 36 -3.50 0.44 0.17
N THR A 37 -2.41 1.11 0.54
CA THR A 37 -1.12 1.00 -0.15
C THR A 37 -0.60 -0.44 -0.08
N ILE A 38 -0.57 -1.03 1.11
CA ILE A 38 -0.07 -2.39 1.30
C ILE A 38 -1.00 -3.40 0.61
N GLY A 39 -2.32 -3.23 0.76
CA GLY A 39 -3.31 -4.10 0.11
C GLY A 39 -3.16 -4.12 -1.40
N ILE A 40 -2.92 -2.97 -2.02
CA ILE A 40 -2.71 -2.87 -3.47
C ILE A 40 -1.37 -3.48 -3.89
N VAL A 41 -0.27 -3.16 -3.20
CA VAL A 41 1.05 -3.74 -3.52
C VAL A 41 1.01 -5.26 -3.44
N LEU A 42 0.50 -5.81 -2.35
CA LEU A 42 0.39 -7.25 -2.16
C LEU A 42 -0.62 -7.88 -3.12
N GLY A 43 -1.76 -7.23 -3.35
CA GLY A 43 -2.80 -7.69 -4.27
C GLY A 43 -2.30 -7.78 -5.71
N VAL A 44 -1.54 -6.78 -6.17
CA VAL A 44 -0.93 -6.79 -7.51
C VAL A 44 0.09 -7.93 -7.62
N LEU A 45 0.98 -8.08 -6.64
CA LEU A 45 1.97 -9.17 -6.65
C LEU A 45 1.30 -10.54 -6.70
N LEU A 46 0.30 -10.77 -5.85
CA LEU A 46 -0.46 -12.03 -5.83
C LEU A 46 -1.25 -12.24 -7.13
N GLY A 47 -1.88 -11.19 -7.66
CA GLY A 47 -2.59 -11.24 -8.94
C GLY A 47 -1.66 -11.60 -10.10
N LEU A 48 -0.44 -11.07 -10.12
CA LEU A 48 0.58 -11.44 -11.11
C LEU A 48 0.98 -12.92 -11.00
N VAL A 49 1.14 -13.43 -9.78
CA VAL A 49 1.42 -14.86 -9.56
C VAL A 49 0.28 -15.72 -10.11
N VAL A 50 -0.97 -15.38 -9.80
CA VAL A 50 -2.14 -16.11 -10.33
C VAL A 50 -2.16 -16.08 -11.85
N TYR A 51 -1.99 -14.89 -12.45
CA TYR A 51 -1.97 -14.71 -13.89
C TYR A 51 -0.89 -15.57 -14.58
N VAL A 52 0.31 -15.61 -14.02
CA VAL A 52 1.41 -16.43 -14.58
C VAL A 52 1.11 -17.91 -14.43
N SER A 53 0.59 -18.35 -13.29
CA SER A 53 0.21 -19.76 -13.08
C SER A 53 -0.84 -20.22 -14.08
N GLU A 54 -1.92 -19.46 -14.24
CA GLU A 54 -2.99 -19.75 -15.22
C GLU A 54 -2.42 -19.80 -16.64
N ARG A 55 -1.55 -18.85 -17.01
CA ARG A 55 -0.94 -18.80 -18.34
C ARG A 55 -0.02 -19.98 -18.63
N ILE A 56 0.67 -20.51 -17.62
CA ILE A 56 1.55 -21.68 -17.74
C ILE A 56 0.70 -22.95 -17.83
N ASP A 57 -0.33 -23.09 -16.99
CA ASP A 57 -1.25 -24.23 -17.03
C ASP A 57 -1.96 -24.34 -18.39
N ASP A 58 -2.44 -23.21 -18.94
CA ASP A 58 -3.01 -23.14 -20.28
C ASP A 58 -2.03 -23.59 -21.38
N ALA A 59 -0.75 -23.21 -21.26
CA ALA A 59 0.28 -23.57 -22.25
C ALA A 59 0.66 -25.06 -22.19
N ALA A 60 0.62 -25.67 -21.00
CA ALA A 60 0.93 -27.08 -20.82
C ALA A 60 -0.19 -28.01 -21.34
N SER A 61 -1.40 -27.46 -21.52
CA SER A 61 -2.61 -28.19 -21.90
C SER A 61 -2.83 -28.28 -23.43
N SER A 62 -1.98 -27.63 -24.24
CA SER A 62 -2.05 -27.58 -25.72
C SER A 62 -0.91 -28.33 -26.38
#